data_AF-A0A8X7PEU1-F1
#
_entry.id   AF-A0A8X7PEU1-F1
#
_cell.length_a   1.000
_cell.length_b   1.000
_cell.length_c   1.000
_cell.angle_alpha   90.00
_cell.angle_beta   90.00
_cell.angle_gamma   90.00
#
_symmetry.space_group_name_H-M   'P 1'
#
loop_
_entity.id
_entity.type
_entity.pdbx_description
1 polymer ?
#
loop_
_entity_poly.entity_id
_entity_poly.type
_entity_poly.pdbx_seq_one_letter_code
_entity_poly.pdbx_strand_id
1 'polypeptide(L)'
;MLNSCGCGCLGFVMIWRCCRFRIFGFSLAGEGSKLVKLEVKNAWLSVVGLTQMPNLRHLTLEFIRLDDDENLEKVSDCFPFLQVLNLIGVGGLKEPKIHFLHLRSCHWTVSNAPLSLAIMAPNLLELRLKCNKPKSLVLDTPKLVKFYLSVEDAEGVSFSELGELDTLEVISPDVYRLITNTRFGNKIRKLAVDSVKSIEDSDRLKFGLGTLLEAFPSIASLTLSHVTWSNIKTHFQSEGVVHMKGTDTALKQITARVQTSDYTDVSFIRSILNNCKGLTDMRLMIHQDTDPRVRDLLISACTMSNPRVRWSWGTWAEGGEDIWVSSGT
;
A
#
# COMPACT_ATOMS: atom_id res chain seq x y z
N MET A 1 14.51 32.95 -30.82
CA MET A 1 13.15 33.50 -30.95
C MET A 1 12.39 33.14 -29.69
N LEU A 2 12.10 34.15 -28.88
CA LEU A 2 11.35 34.04 -27.62
C LEU A 2 9.86 34.04 -27.96
N ASN A 3 9.15 32.94 -27.66
CA ASN A 3 7.70 32.97 -27.58
C ASN A 3 7.31 33.10 -26.11
N SER A 4 6.72 34.25 -25.78
CA SER A 4 6.08 34.55 -24.51
C SER A 4 4.80 33.72 -24.36
N CYS A 5 4.70 32.93 -23.29
CA CYS A 5 3.42 32.42 -22.80
C CYS A 5 3.09 33.15 -21.51
N GLY A 6 1.99 33.89 -21.51
CA GLY A 6 1.53 34.74 -20.40
C GLY A 6 1.11 33.93 -19.18
N CYS A 7 1.45 34.45 -17.99
CA CYS A 7 0.94 34.00 -16.71
C CYS A 7 -0.37 34.73 -16.41
N GLY A 8 -1.47 34.00 -16.28
CA GLY A 8 -2.71 34.49 -15.68
C GLY A 8 -2.79 34.09 -14.22
N CYS A 9 -2.79 35.07 -13.31
CA CYS A 9 -3.05 34.87 -11.88
C CYS A 9 -4.56 34.89 -11.62
N LEU A 10 -5.12 33.81 -11.08
CA LEU A 10 -6.41 33.80 -10.39
C LEU A 10 -6.38 32.67 -9.34
N GLY A 11 -6.20 33.04 -8.07
CA GLY A 11 -6.39 32.20 -6.88
C GLY A 11 -5.31 31.13 -6.60
N PHE A 12 -4.32 31.44 -5.75
CA PHE A 12 -3.42 30.57 -4.96
C PHE A 12 -3.22 29.08 -5.37
N VAL A 13 -3.06 28.79 -6.66
CA VAL A 13 -2.57 27.52 -7.20
C VAL A 13 -1.69 27.88 -8.39
N MET A 14 -0.37 27.84 -8.21
CA MET A 14 0.56 28.07 -9.30
C MET A 14 0.73 26.75 -10.08
N ILE A 15 -0.04 26.57 -11.16
CA ILE A 15 0.06 25.40 -12.04
C ILE A 15 1.14 25.70 -13.09
N TRP A 16 2.34 25.13 -12.91
CA TRP A 16 3.43 25.26 -13.89
C TRP A 16 3.31 24.13 -14.92
N ARG A 17 3.03 24.45 -16.19
CA ARG A 17 2.97 23.48 -17.30
C ARG A 17 4.13 23.68 -18.27
N CYS A 18 4.82 22.57 -18.58
CA CYS A 18 5.76 22.37 -19.70
C CYS A 18 6.73 23.52 -20.00
N CYS A 19 7.86 23.55 -19.31
CA CYS A 19 9.12 24.08 -19.85
C CYS A 19 10.29 23.34 -19.21
N ARG A 20 11.41 23.23 -19.93
CA ARG A 20 12.70 22.79 -19.40
C ARG A 20 13.18 23.90 -18.45
N PHE A 21 12.67 23.89 -17.21
CA PHE A 21 13.06 24.86 -16.21
C PHE A 21 14.40 24.44 -15.62
N ARG A 22 15.48 25.06 -16.11
CA ARG A 22 16.48 25.49 -15.13
C ARG A 22 15.72 26.43 -14.21
N ILE A 23 15.65 26.13 -12.92
CA ILE A 23 15.35 27.17 -11.93
C ILE A 23 16.55 28.12 -11.98
N PHE A 24 16.61 28.99 -13.01
CA PHE A 24 17.46 30.16 -13.00
C PHE A 24 16.93 30.98 -11.84
N GLY A 25 17.63 30.90 -10.71
CA GLY A 25 17.33 31.54 -9.44
C GLY A 25 16.12 32.46 -9.52
N PHE A 26 14.92 31.88 -9.45
CA PHE A 26 13.74 32.70 -9.21
C PHE A 26 13.88 33.07 -7.75
N SER A 27 14.46 34.23 -7.54
CA SER A 27 14.41 34.95 -6.29
C SER A 27 12.92 35.19 -5.99
N LEU A 28 12.28 34.20 -5.37
CA LEU A 28 11.07 34.36 -4.57
C LEU A 28 11.40 35.11 -3.26
N ALA A 29 12.42 36.00 -3.27
CA ALA A 29 12.85 36.76 -2.10
C ALA A 29 11.78 37.74 -1.58
N GLY A 30 10.63 37.86 -2.26
CA GLY A 30 9.48 38.60 -1.75
C GLY A 30 8.33 37.74 -1.17
N GLU A 31 8.02 36.59 -1.77
CA GLU A 31 6.75 35.88 -1.53
C GLU A 31 6.87 34.39 -1.12
N GLY A 32 8.06 33.77 -1.25
CA GLY A 32 8.28 32.36 -0.87
C GLY A 32 8.12 32.08 0.63
N SER A 33 8.14 33.13 1.45
CA SER A 33 7.97 33.06 2.90
C SER A 33 6.54 32.79 3.35
N LYS A 34 5.51 32.86 2.48
CA LYS A 34 4.11 32.55 2.88
C LYS A 34 3.58 31.24 2.27
N LEU A 35 4.34 30.62 1.38
CA LEU A 35 3.89 29.43 0.67
C LEU A 35 3.86 28.22 1.60
N VAL A 36 2.66 27.67 1.85
CA VAL A 36 2.45 26.52 2.74
C VAL A 36 2.29 25.21 1.96
N LYS A 37 1.82 25.28 0.71
CA LYS A 37 1.62 24.14 -0.19
C LYS A 37 2.17 24.45 -1.57
N LEU A 38 2.93 23.51 -2.12
CA LEU A 38 3.49 23.56 -3.46
C LEU A 38 3.18 22.26 -4.20
N GLU A 39 2.67 22.38 -5.42
CA GLU A 39 2.36 21.26 -6.28
C GLU A 39 2.95 21.54 -7.67
N VAL A 40 3.83 20.66 -8.12
CA VAL A 40 4.52 20.80 -9.40
C VAL A 40 4.30 19.53 -10.20
N LYS A 41 3.89 19.68 -11.46
CA LYS A 41 3.60 18.55 -12.35
C LYS A 41 4.30 18.68 -13.68
N ASN A 42 4.70 17.55 -14.28
CA ASN A 42 5.18 17.47 -15.67
C ASN A 42 6.31 18.45 -15.98
N ALA A 43 7.32 18.51 -15.10
CA ALA A 43 8.42 19.47 -15.20
C ALA A 43 9.78 18.79 -14.96
N TRP A 44 10.83 19.46 -15.44
CA TRP A 44 12.20 19.14 -15.07
C TRP A 44 12.59 20.08 -13.94
N LEU A 45 13.05 19.53 -12.83
CA LEU A 45 13.41 20.31 -11.66
C LEU A 45 14.92 20.24 -11.46
N SER A 46 15.55 21.41 -11.42
CA SER A 46 16.88 21.56 -10.86
C SER A 46 16.77 22.29 -9.52
N VAL A 47 17.30 21.68 -8.47
CA VAL A 47 17.40 22.19 -7.11
C VAL A 47 18.61 23.11 -6.92
N VAL A 48 19.49 23.23 -7.92
CA VAL A 48 20.57 24.21 -7.90
C VAL A 48 20.00 25.63 -7.87
N GLY A 49 20.24 26.35 -6.79
CA GLY A 49 19.78 27.74 -6.60
C GLY A 49 18.37 27.89 -6.01
N LEU A 50 17.74 26.79 -5.56
CA LEU A 50 16.53 26.88 -4.74
C LEU A 50 16.86 27.53 -3.39
N THR A 51 16.04 28.51 -3.01
CA THR A 51 16.11 29.12 -1.68
C THR A 51 15.26 28.32 -0.70
N GLN A 52 15.64 28.34 0.58
CA GLN A 52 14.87 27.64 1.62
C GLN A 52 13.47 28.25 1.74
N MET A 53 12.45 27.39 1.77
CA MET A 53 11.06 27.77 1.99
C MET A 53 10.60 27.21 3.35
N PRO A 54 10.94 27.88 4.47
CA PRO A 54 10.72 27.33 5.81
C PRO A 54 9.24 27.20 6.20
N ASN A 55 8.34 27.88 5.50
CA ASN A 55 6.89 27.80 5.77
C ASN A 55 6.16 26.75 4.94
N LEU A 56 6.86 26.08 4.01
CA LEU A 56 6.27 25.00 3.25
C LEU A 56 6.01 23.79 4.15
N ARG A 57 4.79 23.25 4.07
CA ARG A 57 4.33 22.08 4.84
C ARG A 57 3.91 20.93 3.93
N HIS A 58 3.50 21.23 2.70
CA HIS A 58 2.99 20.26 1.74
C HIS A 58 3.73 20.41 0.40
N LEU A 59 4.35 19.33 -0.07
CA LEU A 59 5.02 19.29 -1.36
C LEU A 59 4.50 18.10 -2.16
N THR A 60 4.04 18.35 -3.37
CA THR A 60 3.67 17.31 -4.34
C THR A 60 4.46 17.52 -5.62
N LEU A 61 5.23 16.51 -5.99
CA LEU A 61 5.99 16.43 -7.23
C LEU A 61 5.43 15.27 -8.04
N GLU A 62 4.81 15.57 -9.17
CA GLU A 62 4.15 14.58 -10.04
C GLU A 62 4.78 14.58 -11.44
N PHE A 63 5.20 13.42 -11.93
CA PHE A 63 5.87 13.28 -13.24
C PHE A 63 7.03 14.27 -13.41
N ILE A 64 7.86 14.36 -12.37
CA ILE A 64 9.03 15.25 -12.34
C ILE A 64 10.29 14.46 -12.68
N ARG A 65 11.14 15.01 -13.54
CA ARG A 65 12.51 14.51 -13.71
C ARG A 65 13.46 15.43 -12.96
N LEU A 66 14.18 14.89 -11.99
CA LEU A 66 15.29 15.57 -11.35
C LEU A 66 16.51 15.45 -12.28
N ASP A 67 17.28 16.53 -12.43
CA ASP A 67 18.51 16.49 -13.23
C ASP A 67 19.52 15.50 -12.60
N ASP A 68 20.30 14.81 -13.45
CA ASP A 68 21.02 13.55 -13.12
C ASP A 68 22.11 13.68 -12.01
N ASP A 69 22.44 14.90 -11.59
CA ASP A 69 23.41 15.22 -10.53
C ASP A 69 22.74 15.63 -9.19
N GLU A 70 21.42 15.51 -9.10
CA GLU A 70 20.66 16.00 -7.96
C GLU A 70 20.08 14.88 -7.09
N ASN A 71 20.51 14.86 -5.83
CA ASN A 71 19.97 13.99 -4.81
C ASN A 71 18.74 14.64 -4.15
N LEU A 72 17.76 13.81 -3.76
CA LEU A 72 16.63 14.21 -2.91
C LEU A 72 17.06 14.85 -1.58
N GLU A 73 18.30 14.63 -1.14
CA GLU A 73 18.89 15.31 0.01
C GLU A 73 18.82 16.84 -0.13
N LYS A 74 19.11 17.40 -1.31
CA LYS A 74 19.02 18.85 -1.52
C LYS A 74 17.58 19.37 -1.45
N VAL A 75 16.60 18.58 -1.87
CA VAL A 75 15.17 18.88 -1.68
C VAL A 75 14.86 18.94 -0.18
N SER A 76 15.47 18.05 0.60
CA SER A 76 15.31 18.01 2.05
C SER A 76 15.80 19.29 2.73
N ASP A 77 16.94 19.81 2.27
CA ASP A 77 17.52 21.07 2.77
C ASP A 77 16.68 22.31 2.44
N CYS A 78 15.97 22.29 1.31
CA CYS A 78 15.13 23.40 0.88
C CYS A 78 13.81 23.51 1.66
N PHE A 79 13.32 22.40 2.20
CA PHE A 79 11.99 22.29 2.81
C PHE A 79 12.05 21.64 4.21
N PRO A 80 12.76 22.26 5.19
CA PRO A 80 13.11 21.61 6.45
C PRO A 80 11.90 21.21 7.32
N PHE A 81 10.79 21.93 7.21
CA PHE A 81 9.59 21.74 8.05
C PHE A 81 8.45 21.02 7.31
N LEU A 82 8.77 20.28 6.26
CA LEU A 82 7.77 19.57 5.47
C LEU A 82 7.03 18.52 6.31
N GLN A 83 5.70 18.50 6.21
CA GLN A 83 4.83 17.56 6.92
C GLN A 83 4.23 16.52 5.97
N VAL A 84 4.00 16.88 4.70
CA VAL A 84 3.44 16.00 3.68
C VAL A 84 4.30 16.07 2.42
N LEU A 85 4.74 14.90 1.97
CA LEU A 85 5.55 14.74 0.76
C LEU A 85 4.90 13.72 -0.17
N ASN A 86 4.59 14.14 -1.39
CA ASN A 86 4.11 13.24 -2.44
C ASN A 86 5.10 13.28 -3.61
N LEU A 87 5.74 12.16 -3.90
CA LEU A 87 6.65 11.93 -5.01
C LEU A 87 6.02 10.89 -5.95
N ILE A 88 5.34 11.34 -6.98
CA ILE A 88 4.59 10.46 -7.88
C ILE A 88 5.25 10.49 -9.25
N GLY A 89 5.78 9.35 -9.71
CA GLY A 89 6.41 9.29 -11.04
C GLY A 89 7.66 10.15 -11.14
N VAL A 90 8.42 10.27 -10.04
CA VAL A 90 9.66 11.05 -10.01
C VAL A 90 10.81 10.20 -10.59
N GLY A 91 11.49 10.72 -11.60
CA GLY A 91 12.61 10.08 -12.31
C GLY A 91 13.94 10.79 -12.11
N GLY A 92 15.04 10.16 -12.55
CA GLY A 92 16.42 10.70 -12.43
C GLY A 92 17.15 10.29 -11.14
N LEU A 93 16.52 9.45 -10.31
CA LEU A 93 17.04 9.06 -9.01
C LEU A 93 17.90 7.78 -9.10
N LYS A 94 19.18 7.87 -8.69
CA LYS A 94 20.09 6.71 -8.60
C LYS A 94 20.00 6.01 -7.24
N GLU A 95 20.25 6.75 -6.17
CA GLU A 95 20.22 6.29 -4.77
C GLU A 95 19.40 7.26 -3.91
N PRO A 96 18.08 7.32 -4.15
CA PRO A 96 17.24 8.30 -3.48
C PRO A 96 17.14 8.06 -1.97
N LYS A 97 17.43 9.12 -1.22
CA LYS A 97 17.30 9.18 0.24
C LYS A 97 16.36 10.32 0.63
N ILE A 98 15.39 10.00 1.47
CA ILE A 98 14.47 10.96 2.07
C ILE A 98 14.91 11.16 3.52
N HIS A 99 15.22 12.40 3.89
CA HIS A 99 15.53 12.76 5.26
C HIS A 99 14.71 13.97 5.69
N PHE A 100 13.59 13.73 6.38
CA PHE A 100 12.74 14.80 6.90
C PHE A 100 12.29 14.51 8.33
N LEU A 101 12.75 15.36 9.25
CA LEU A 101 12.45 15.22 10.68
C LEU A 101 10.98 15.47 11.02
N HIS A 102 10.30 16.37 10.29
CA HIS A 102 8.93 16.81 10.58
C HIS A 102 7.86 16.13 9.71
N LEU A 103 8.27 15.20 8.83
CA LEU A 103 7.38 14.54 7.89
C LEU A 103 6.42 13.62 8.64
N ARG A 104 5.13 13.77 8.38
CA ARG A 104 4.04 12.98 8.96
C ARG A 104 3.42 12.01 7.96
N SER A 105 3.36 12.40 6.70
CA SER A 105 2.81 11.57 5.62
C SER A 105 3.73 11.60 4.40
N CYS A 106 3.98 10.43 3.82
CA CYS A 106 4.78 10.29 2.61
C CYS A 106 4.07 9.37 1.61
N HIS A 107 3.89 9.83 0.38
CA HIS A 107 3.48 8.99 -0.74
C HIS A 107 4.58 9.00 -1.79
N TRP A 108 5.16 7.85 -2.08
CA TRP A 108 6.22 7.71 -3.06
C TRP A 108 5.92 6.58 -4.04
N THR A 109 5.76 6.95 -5.32
CA THR A 109 5.77 6.01 -6.44
C THR A 109 7.11 6.12 -7.17
N VAL A 110 7.95 5.11 -6.97
CA VAL A 110 9.28 5.00 -7.56
C VAL A 110 9.16 4.44 -8.98
N SER A 111 9.41 5.29 -9.97
CA SER A 111 9.25 4.96 -11.39
C SER A 111 10.41 4.12 -11.97
N ASN A 112 11.58 4.15 -11.34
CA ASN A 112 12.78 3.45 -11.78
C ASN A 112 13.06 2.22 -10.90
N ALA A 113 14.07 1.41 -11.25
CA ALA A 113 14.63 0.39 -10.37
C ALA A 113 15.88 0.95 -9.67
N PRO A 114 15.74 1.72 -8.57
CA PRO A 114 16.88 2.28 -7.87
C PRO A 114 17.72 1.17 -7.24
N LEU A 115 19.02 1.41 -7.13
CA LEU A 115 19.93 0.49 -6.43
C LEU A 115 19.62 0.46 -4.93
N SER A 116 19.31 1.61 -4.33
CA SER A 116 18.99 1.72 -2.91
C SER A 116 17.90 2.78 -2.69
N LEU A 117 17.01 2.52 -1.74
CA LEU A 117 15.98 3.46 -1.26
C LEU A 117 16.15 3.59 0.25
N ALA A 118 16.27 4.82 0.76
CA ALA A 118 16.27 5.07 2.19
C ALA A 118 15.25 6.13 2.58
N ILE A 119 14.47 5.86 3.62
CA ILE A 119 13.52 6.80 4.22
C ILE A 119 13.88 6.94 5.69
N MET A 120 14.41 8.10 6.06
CA MET A 120 14.76 8.50 7.43
C MET A 120 13.80 9.61 7.87
N ALA A 121 12.73 9.21 8.55
CA ALA A 121 11.67 10.13 8.95
C ALA A 121 11.09 9.72 10.31
N PRO A 122 11.69 10.19 11.42
CA PRO A 122 11.36 9.70 12.77
C PRO A 122 9.94 10.02 13.23
N ASN A 123 9.29 11.03 12.63
CA ASN A 123 7.91 11.43 12.95
C ASN A 123 6.88 10.99 11.90
N LEU A 124 7.28 10.11 10.97
CA LEU A 124 6.39 9.62 9.93
C LEU A 124 5.31 8.72 10.53
N LEU A 125 4.05 9.01 10.22
CA LEU A 125 2.88 8.26 10.69
C LEU A 125 2.25 7.41 9.59
N GLU A 126 2.25 7.91 8.35
CA GLU A 126 1.72 7.22 7.17
C GLU A 126 2.75 7.19 6.04
N LEU A 127 3.02 5.99 5.52
CA LEU A 127 3.88 5.77 4.36
C LEU A 127 3.11 4.98 3.30
N ARG A 128 3.05 5.50 2.08
CA ARG A 128 2.62 4.79 0.89
C ARG A 128 3.79 4.67 -0.06
N LEU A 129 4.33 3.47 -0.22
CA LEU A 129 5.48 3.21 -1.07
C LEU A 129 5.07 2.24 -2.17
N LYS A 130 5.23 2.67 -3.42
CA LYS A 130 5.16 1.82 -4.60
C LYS A 130 6.54 1.77 -5.25
N CYS A 131 7.13 0.60 -5.35
CA CYS A 131 8.42 0.39 -5.99
C CYS A 131 8.40 -0.88 -6.84
N ASN A 132 9.22 -0.96 -7.87
CA ASN A 132 9.21 -2.15 -8.73
C ASN A 132 10.20 -3.20 -8.19
N LYS A 133 11.50 -2.91 -8.29
CA LYS A 133 12.58 -3.83 -7.92
C LYS A 133 13.69 -3.15 -7.11
N PRO A 134 13.46 -2.79 -5.85
CA PRO A 134 14.54 -2.22 -5.04
C PRO A 134 15.56 -3.31 -4.71
N LYS A 135 16.88 -3.05 -4.90
CA LYS A 135 17.90 -3.99 -4.39
C LYS A 135 18.11 -3.85 -2.88
N SER A 136 17.80 -2.68 -2.32
CA SER A 136 17.83 -2.42 -0.89
C SER A 136 16.78 -1.35 -0.53
N LEU A 137 15.96 -1.63 0.48
CA LEU A 137 14.99 -0.68 1.04
C LEU A 137 15.25 -0.51 2.54
N VAL A 138 15.70 0.66 2.96
CA VAL A 138 15.94 1.00 4.37
C VAL A 138 14.86 1.94 4.87
N LEU A 139 14.19 1.56 5.96
CA LEU A 139 13.16 2.37 6.62
C LEU A 139 13.60 2.65 8.06
N ASP A 140 13.90 3.90 8.37
CA ASP A 140 14.07 4.41 9.74
C ASP A 140 12.90 5.34 10.07
N THR A 141 11.80 4.71 10.51
CA THR A 141 10.50 5.36 10.72
C THR A 141 9.82 4.80 11.99
N PRO A 142 10.40 5.03 13.19
CA PRO A 142 9.97 4.42 14.45
C PRO A 142 8.51 4.68 14.85
N LYS A 143 7.91 5.78 14.38
CA LYS A 143 6.52 6.17 14.69
C LYS A 143 5.51 5.76 13.60
N LEU A 144 5.92 4.94 12.64
CA LEU A 144 5.07 4.56 11.51
C LEU A 144 3.88 3.72 12.00
N VAL A 145 2.66 4.22 11.79
CA VAL A 145 1.41 3.57 12.23
C VAL A 145 0.69 2.91 11.05
N LYS A 146 0.77 3.51 9.87
CA LYS A 146 0.13 3.03 8.63
C LYS A 146 1.17 2.85 7.54
N PHE A 147 1.24 1.65 6.98
CA PHE A 147 2.15 1.35 5.89
C PHE A 147 1.41 0.68 4.74
N TYR A 148 1.49 1.29 3.56
CA TYR A 148 1.09 0.71 2.30
C TYR A 148 2.34 0.43 1.48
N LEU A 149 2.55 -0.82 1.10
CA LEU A 149 3.70 -1.29 0.36
C LEU A 149 3.25 -2.04 -0.89
N SER A 150 3.59 -1.50 -2.05
CA SER A 150 3.39 -2.15 -3.35
C SER A 150 4.75 -2.43 -3.99
N VAL A 151 5.09 -3.71 -4.17
CA VAL A 151 6.39 -4.14 -4.72
C VAL A 151 6.17 -5.18 -5.82
N GLU A 152 6.83 -5.03 -6.97
CA GLU A 152 6.78 -6.06 -8.01
C GLU A 152 7.74 -7.22 -7.74
N ASP A 153 8.87 -6.94 -7.07
CA ASP A 153 9.93 -7.91 -6.74
C ASP A 153 10.47 -7.66 -5.32
N ALA A 154 10.23 -8.62 -4.42
CA ALA A 154 10.50 -8.48 -2.99
C ALA A 154 11.95 -8.86 -2.58
N GLU A 155 12.82 -9.26 -3.50
CA GLU A 155 14.14 -9.82 -3.16
C GLU A 155 15.05 -8.89 -2.34
N GLY A 156 15.05 -7.59 -2.65
CA GLY A 156 15.87 -6.60 -1.95
C GLY A 156 15.16 -5.88 -0.80
N VAL A 157 13.96 -6.32 -0.42
CA VAL A 157 13.18 -5.67 0.63
C VAL A 157 13.54 -6.30 1.98
N SER A 158 14.32 -5.57 2.79
CA SER A 158 14.56 -5.93 4.19
C SER A 158 14.78 -4.66 5.02
N PHE A 159 14.01 -4.51 6.10
CA PHE A 159 14.13 -3.39 7.02
C PHE A 159 13.92 -3.86 8.46
N SER A 160 14.35 -3.03 9.41
CA SER A 160 14.18 -3.27 10.84
C SER A 160 12.71 -3.29 11.25
N GLU A 161 12.44 -3.93 12.38
CA GLU A 161 11.08 -4.08 12.90
C GLU A 161 10.35 -2.74 13.10
N LEU A 162 9.12 -2.65 12.56
CA LEU A 162 8.25 -1.48 12.65
C LEU A 162 7.35 -1.58 13.90
N GLY A 163 7.87 -1.17 15.05
CA GLY A 163 7.26 -1.44 16.36
C GLY A 163 5.91 -0.76 16.66
N GLU A 164 5.55 0.32 15.97
CA GLU A 164 4.27 1.05 16.18
C GLU A 164 3.23 0.79 15.07
N LEU A 165 3.54 -0.14 14.15
CA LEU A 165 2.70 -0.39 12.98
C LEU A 165 1.38 -1.06 13.39
N ASP A 166 0.27 -0.41 13.05
CA ASP A 166 -1.10 -0.87 13.34
C ASP A 166 -1.80 -1.38 12.08
N THR A 167 -1.61 -0.69 10.96
CA THR A 167 -2.25 -1.00 9.68
C THR A 167 -1.19 -1.24 8.62
N LEU A 168 -1.25 -2.42 8.00
CA LEU A 168 -0.38 -2.83 6.92
C LEU A 168 -1.21 -3.23 5.69
N GLU A 169 -0.89 -2.66 4.54
CA GLU A 169 -1.39 -3.09 3.24
C GLU A 169 -0.22 -3.47 2.34
N VAL A 170 -0.24 -4.71 1.84
CA VAL A 170 0.83 -5.27 1.04
C VAL A 170 0.28 -5.72 -0.30
N ILE A 171 0.90 -5.22 -1.36
CA ILE A 171 0.59 -5.58 -2.74
C ILE A 171 1.86 -6.11 -3.39
N SER A 172 1.92 -7.43 -3.63
CA SER A 172 3.10 -8.08 -4.22
C SER A 172 2.71 -9.33 -5.00
N PRO A 173 3.32 -9.63 -6.15
CA PRO A 173 3.19 -10.95 -6.77
C PRO A 173 3.59 -12.08 -5.80
N ASP A 174 4.66 -11.88 -5.04
CA ASP A 174 5.18 -12.83 -4.06
C ASP A 174 5.07 -12.26 -2.65
N VAL A 175 3.87 -12.39 -2.08
CA VAL A 175 3.59 -11.97 -0.71
C VAL A 175 4.29 -12.89 0.30
N TYR A 176 4.41 -14.20 -0.02
CA TYR A 176 5.01 -15.18 0.89
C TYR A 176 6.45 -14.80 1.21
N ARG A 177 7.31 -14.62 0.19
CA ARG A 177 8.71 -14.23 0.40
C ARG A 177 8.84 -12.90 1.15
N LEU A 178 7.97 -11.94 0.83
CA LEU A 178 7.98 -10.64 1.49
C LEU A 178 7.72 -10.80 2.99
N ILE A 179 6.69 -11.54 3.39
CA ILE A 179 6.34 -11.76 4.79
C ILE A 179 7.40 -12.59 5.52
N THR A 180 8.00 -13.59 4.87
CA THR A 180 9.02 -14.42 5.53
C THR A 180 10.36 -13.68 5.71
N ASN A 181 10.70 -12.77 4.80
CA ASN A 181 11.99 -12.08 4.81
C ASN A 181 11.95 -10.76 5.59
N THR A 182 10.77 -10.21 5.87
CA THR A 182 10.63 -8.90 6.52
C THR A 182 9.90 -9.02 7.85
N ARG A 183 10.29 -8.18 8.81
CA ARG A 183 9.64 -8.11 10.12
C ARG A 183 8.83 -6.83 10.21
N PHE A 184 7.53 -6.93 9.98
CA PHE A 184 6.63 -5.77 10.06
C PHE A 184 6.20 -5.41 11.50
N GLY A 185 6.56 -6.24 12.50
CA GLY A 185 6.20 -6.05 13.89
C GLY A 185 4.94 -6.82 14.31
N ASN A 186 4.74 -6.96 15.62
CA ASN A 186 3.69 -7.80 16.20
C ASN A 186 2.41 -7.04 16.60
N LYS A 187 2.36 -5.71 16.47
CA LYS A 187 1.21 -4.88 16.87
C LYS A 187 0.17 -4.66 15.78
N ILE A 188 0.39 -5.20 14.58
CA ILE A 188 -0.51 -5.01 13.44
C ILE A 188 -1.88 -5.59 13.75
N ARG A 189 -2.92 -4.74 13.74
CA ARG A 189 -4.31 -5.15 13.93
C ARG A 189 -5.08 -5.25 12.61
N LYS A 190 -4.69 -4.47 11.60
CA LYS A 190 -5.35 -4.42 10.29
C LYS A 190 -4.36 -4.81 9.20
N LEU A 191 -4.65 -5.90 8.51
CA LEU A 191 -3.83 -6.40 7.42
C LEU A 191 -4.67 -6.48 6.13
N ALA A 192 -4.17 -5.92 5.05
CA ALA A 192 -4.70 -6.10 3.71
C ALA A 192 -3.61 -6.69 2.81
N VAL A 193 -3.96 -7.76 2.08
CA VAL A 193 -3.03 -8.50 1.23
C VAL A 193 -3.59 -8.66 -0.17
N ASP A 194 -2.87 -8.14 -1.16
CA ASP A 194 -3.20 -8.26 -2.56
C ASP A 194 -2.06 -8.88 -3.37
N SER A 195 -2.31 -10.07 -3.90
CA SER A 195 -1.41 -10.71 -4.86
C SER A 195 -1.82 -10.30 -6.28
N VAL A 196 -1.02 -9.49 -6.96
CA VAL A 196 -1.39 -8.92 -8.28
C VAL A 196 -1.25 -9.93 -9.42
N LYS A 197 -0.54 -11.04 -9.19
CA LYS A 197 -0.32 -12.08 -10.20
C LYS A 197 -0.51 -13.46 -9.58
N SER A 198 -1.08 -14.36 -10.38
CA SER A 198 -0.99 -15.80 -10.15
C SER A 198 0.48 -16.19 -10.04
N ILE A 199 0.89 -16.63 -8.85
CA ILE A 199 2.23 -17.17 -8.60
C ILE A 199 2.44 -18.44 -9.46
N GLU A 200 3.68 -18.78 -9.80
CA GLU A 200 4.04 -20.09 -10.34
C GLU A 200 3.61 -21.21 -9.37
N ASP A 201 3.22 -22.38 -9.88
CA ASP A 201 2.51 -23.40 -9.10
C ASP A 201 3.30 -23.93 -7.88
N SER A 202 4.63 -23.82 -7.86
CA SER A 202 5.50 -24.26 -6.75
C SER A 202 5.45 -23.36 -5.51
N ASP A 203 5.22 -22.05 -5.69
CA ASP A 203 5.17 -21.07 -4.60
C ASP A 203 3.74 -20.81 -4.11
N ARG A 204 2.73 -21.12 -4.93
CA ARG A 204 1.31 -21.19 -4.51
C ARG A 204 1.08 -22.16 -3.35
N LEU A 205 1.85 -23.24 -3.33
CA LEU A 205 1.77 -24.29 -2.31
C LEU A 205 2.36 -23.88 -0.96
N LYS A 206 3.01 -22.72 -0.83
CA LYS A 206 3.61 -22.28 0.44
C LYS A 206 2.82 -21.18 1.14
N PHE A 207 1.94 -20.49 0.41
CA PHE A 207 1.22 -19.33 0.93
C PHE A 207 -0.16 -19.71 1.48
N GLY A 208 -0.18 -20.20 2.72
CA GLY A 208 -1.40 -20.53 3.46
C GLY A 208 -1.86 -19.42 4.40
N LEU A 209 -3.14 -19.49 4.81
CA LEU A 209 -3.67 -18.62 5.86
C LEU A 209 -2.96 -18.86 7.22
N GLY A 210 -2.46 -20.07 7.46
CA GLY A 210 -1.69 -20.39 8.68
C GLY A 210 -0.40 -19.56 8.75
N THR A 211 0.37 -19.54 7.66
CA THR A 211 1.59 -18.72 7.54
C THR A 211 1.32 -17.23 7.78
N LEU A 212 0.19 -16.71 7.28
CA LEU A 212 -0.22 -15.32 7.53
C LEU A 212 -0.48 -15.06 9.03
N LEU A 213 -1.19 -15.96 9.70
CA LEU A 213 -1.53 -15.82 11.11
C LEU A 213 -0.33 -16.07 12.03
N GLU A 214 0.65 -16.85 11.60
CA GLU A 214 1.92 -17.02 12.30
C GLU A 214 2.79 -15.76 12.18
N ALA A 215 2.85 -15.16 10.99
CA ALA A 215 3.60 -13.92 10.77
C ALA A 215 2.96 -12.72 11.48
N PHE A 216 1.63 -12.72 11.61
CA PHE A 216 0.86 -11.67 12.26
C PHE A 216 -0.03 -12.30 13.35
N PRO A 217 0.41 -12.34 14.62
CA PRO A 217 -0.38 -12.96 15.68
C PRO A 217 -1.50 -12.05 16.23
N SER A 218 -1.33 -10.72 16.20
CA SER A 218 -2.25 -9.74 16.83
C SER A 218 -3.31 -9.16 15.88
N ILE A 219 -3.42 -9.70 14.67
CA ILE A 219 -4.36 -9.22 13.65
C ILE A 219 -5.79 -9.41 14.13
N ALA A 220 -6.57 -8.33 14.06
CA ALA A 220 -8.00 -8.33 14.33
C ALA A 220 -8.85 -8.30 13.05
N SER A 221 -8.33 -7.72 11.96
CA SER A 221 -9.01 -7.59 10.68
C SER A 221 -8.10 -7.97 9.52
N LEU A 222 -8.53 -8.94 8.71
CA LEU A 222 -7.86 -9.40 7.49
C LEU A 222 -8.66 -8.98 6.25
N THR A 223 -7.99 -8.44 5.24
CA THR A 223 -8.57 -8.15 3.91
C THR A 223 -7.79 -8.88 2.83
N LEU A 224 -8.48 -9.63 1.97
CA LEU A 224 -7.88 -10.46 0.92
C LEU A 224 -8.45 -10.08 -0.45
N SER A 225 -7.57 -9.90 -1.43
CA SER A 225 -7.99 -9.79 -2.83
C SER A 225 -8.41 -11.14 -3.41
N HIS A 226 -9.05 -11.12 -4.59
CA HIS A 226 -9.57 -12.33 -5.22
C HIS A 226 -8.48 -13.34 -5.60
N VAL A 227 -7.31 -12.85 -6.00
CA VAL A 227 -6.13 -13.67 -6.29
C VAL A 227 -5.59 -14.28 -5.00
N THR A 228 -5.43 -13.47 -3.95
CA THR A 228 -4.94 -13.93 -2.64
C THR A 228 -5.86 -15.00 -2.05
N TRP A 229 -7.18 -14.78 -2.09
CA TRP A 229 -8.17 -15.76 -1.65
C TRP A 229 -8.04 -17.08 -2.41
N SER A 230 -7.96 -17.01 -3.73
CA SER A 230 -7.84 -18.18 -4.60
C SER A 230 -6.55 -18.96 -4.34
N ASN A 231 -5.42 -18.27 -4.15
CA ASN A 231 -4.14 -18.92 -3.83
C ASN A 231 -4.19 -19.68 -2.50
N ILE A 232 -4.74 -19.05 -1.45
CA ILE A 232 -4.90 -19.70 -0.13
C ILE A 232 -5.85 -20.89 -0.21
N LYS A 233 -6.94 -20.77 -1.00
CA LYS A 233 -7.89 -21.87 -1.25
C LYS A 233 -7.21 -23.05 -1.95
N THR A 234 -6.40 -22.80 -2.97
CA THR A 234 -5.64 -23.85 -3.68
C THR A 234 -4.67 -24.55 -2.74
N HIS A 235 -3.95 -23.80 -1.90
CA HIS A 235 -3.07 -24.38 -0.87
C HIS A 235 -3.83 -25.27 0.12
N PHE A 236 -5.03 -24.85 0.54
CA PHE A 236 -5.91 -25.66 1.39
C PHE A 236 -6.34 -26.98 0.70
N GLN A 237 -6.59 -26.95 -0.61
CA GLN A 237 -6.96 -28.14 -1.36
C GLN A 237 -5.80 -29.13 -1.53
N SER A 238 -4.57 -28.63 -1.67
CA SER A 238 -3.38 -29.47 -1.90
C SER A 238 -2.82 -30.09 -0.62
N GLU A 239 -2.70 -29.34 0.47
CA GLU A 239 -2.12 -29.84 1.72
C GLU A 239 -3.18 -30.38 2.70
N GLY A 240 -4.47 -30.08 2.47
CA GLY A 240 -5.55 -30.41 3.39
C GLY A 240 -5.61 -29.45 4.59
N VAL A 241 -6.27 -29.88 5.68
CA VAL A 241 -6.34 -29.12 6.94
C VAL A 241 -5.00 -29.22 7.69
N VAL A 242 -3.89 -28.83 7.07
CA VAL A 242 -2.58 -28.86 7.73
C VAL A 242 -2.48 -27.63 8.63
N HIS A 243 -2.62 -27.91 9.93
CA HIS A 243 -2.03 -27.15 11.04
C HIS A 243 -2.40 -25.67 11.16
N MET A 244 -3.70 -25.34 11.15
CA MET A 244 -4.21 -24.21 11.95
C MET A 244 -4.24 -24.59 13.44
N LYS A 245 -3.13 -25.11 13.96
CA LYS A 245 -3.11 -25.75 15.28
C LYS A 245 -3.05 -24.68 16.37
N GLY A 246 -4.20 -24.38 16.97
CA GLY A 246 -4.27 -23.83 18.33
C GLY A 246 -3.69 -22.44 18.53
N THR A 247 -3.62 -21.59 17.50
CA THR A 247 -3.42 -20.16 17.73
C THR A 247 -4.76 -19.58 18.17
N ASP A 248 -4.86 -19.15 19.43
CA ASP A 248 -5.92 -18.24 19.87
C ASP A 248 -5.71 -16.92 19.11
N THR A 249 -6.21 -16.89 17.87
CA THR A 249 -6.02 -15.73 17.00
C THR A 249 -6.88 -14.58 17.51
N ALA A 250 -6.32 -13.37 17.50
CA ALA A 250 -7.08 -12.14 17.78
C ALA A 250 -8.04 -11.77 16.63
N LEU A 251 -8.13 -12.61 15.60
CA LEU A 251 -8.83 -12.36 14.35
C LEU A 251 -10.34 -12.35 14.60
N LYS A 252 -10.94 -11.16 14.44
CA LYS A 252 -12.37 -10.92 14.62
C LYS A 252 -13.09 -10.74 13.30
N GLN A 253 -12.39 -10.29 12.27
CA GLN A 253 -12.97 -9.95 10.98
C GLN A 253 -12.14 -10.44 9.79
N ILE A 254 -12.80 -11.08 8.82
CA ILE A 254 -12.23 -11.35 7.49
C ILE A 254 -13.09 -10.66 6.44
N THR A 255 -12.44 -9.96 5.52
CA THR A 255 -13.02 -9.41 4.30
C THR A 255 -12.32 -10.03 3.10
N ALA A 256 -13.04 -10.65 2.17
CA ALA A 256 -12.43 -11.26 1.01
C ALA A 256 -13.23 -10.98 -0.27
N ARG A 257 -12.51 -10.74 -1.36
CA ARG A 257 -13.08 -10.78 -2.72
C ARG A 257 -12.98 -12.21 -3.25
N VAL A 258 -14.04 -12.70 -3.87
CA VAL A 258 -14.19 -14.07 -4.35
C VAL A 258 -14.53 -14.00 -5.84
N GLN A 259 -13.68 -14.60 -6.69
CA GLN A 259 -13.85 -14.60 -8.16
C GLN A 259 -14.87 -15.64 -8.61
N THR A 260 -14.77 -16.85 -8.06
CA THR A 260 -15.64 -17.98 -8.35
C THR A 260 -16.17 -18.52 -7.04
N SER A 261 -17.47 -18.79 -6.99
CA SER A 261 -18.08 -19.53 -5.89
C SER A 261 -18.37 -20.94 -6.36
N ASP A 262 -17.77 -21.94 -5.75
CA ASP A 262 -18.09 -23.36 -5.94
C ASP A 262 -18.30 -24.05 -4.59
N TYR A 263 -18.61 -25.36 -4.61
CA TYR A 263 -18.77 -26.14 -3.37
C TYR A 263 -17.50 -26.19 -2.52
N THR A 264 -16.33 -26.00 -3.13
CA THR A 264 -15.04 -26.00 -2.41
C THR A 264 -14.80 -24.71 -1.64
N ASP A 265 -15.48 -23.60 -2.00
CA ASP A 265 -15.50 -22.39 -1.15
C ASP A 265 -16.24 -22.64 0.16
N VAL A 266 -17.34 -23.39 0.15
CA VAL A 266 -18.11 -23.71 1.37
C VAL A 266 -17.27 -24.52 2.34
N SER A 267 -16.55 -25.55 1.87
CA SER A 267 -15.68 -26.37 2.73
C SER A 267 -14.48 -25.59 3.26
N PHE A 268 -13.88 -24.75 2.42
CA PHE A 268 -12.78 -23.86 2.82
C PHE A 268 -13.22 -22.84 3.87
N ILE A 269 -14.33 -22.13 3.65
CA ILE A 269 -14.92 -21.19 4.60
C ILE A 269 -15.24 -21.89 5.92
N ARG A 270 -15.87 -23.07 5.88
CA ARG A 270 -16.15 -23.86 7.09
C ARG A 270 -14.87 -24.20 7.85
N SER A 271 -13.80 -24.54 7.15
CA SER A 271 -12.49 -24.79 7.76
C SER A 271 -11.95 -23.53 8.47
N ILE A 272 -12.02 -22.35 7.84
CA ILE A 272 -11.61 -21.09 8.47
C ILE A 272 -12.38 -20.85 9.77
N LEU A 273 -13.71 -20.97 9.73
CA LEU A 273 -14.58 -20.71 10.87
C LEU A 273 -14.33 -21.69 12.03
N ASN A 274 -14.06 -22.96 11.73
CA ASN A 274 -13.75 -23.96 12.75
C ASN A 274 -12.41 -23.71 13.44
N ASN A 275 -11.44 -23.15 12.73
CA ASN A 275 -10.09 -22.91 13.25
C ASN A 275 -9.95 -21.52 13.89
N CYS A 276 -10.67 -20.52 13.41
CA CYS A 276 -10.64 -19.14 13.94
C CYS A 276 -11.79 -18.90 14.92
N LYS A 277 -11.69 -19.42 16.15
CA LYS A 277 -12.76 -19.33 17.16
C LYS A 277 -13.17 -17.90 17.53
N GLY A 278 -12.26 -16.94 17.40
CA GLY A 278 -12.50 -15.51 17.67
C GLY A 278 -13.21 -14.75 16.55
N LEU A 279 -13.44 -15.39 15.39
CA LEU A 279 -13.99 -14.76 14.20
C LEU A 279 -15.49 -14.46 14.39
N THR A 280 -15.84 -13.18 14.41
CA THR A 280 -17.22 -12.71 14.63
C THR A 280 -17.87 -12.15 13.38
N ASP A 281 -17.08 -11.61 12.46
CA ASP A 281 -17.56 -10.90 11.28
C ASP A 281 -16.90 -11.45 10.02
N MET A 282 -17.70 -11.88 9.04
CA MET A 282 -17.21 -12.38 7.77
C MET A 282 -17.87 -11.62 6.62
N ARG A 283 -17.04 -10.94 5.83
CA ARG A 283 -17.47 -10.11 4.71
C ARG A 283 -16.98 -10.71 3.40
N LEU A 284 -17.89 -11.16 2.56
CA LEU A 284 -17.55 -11.78 1.29
C LEU A 284 -18.11 -10.95 0.14
N MET A 285 -17.22 -10.52 -0.74
CA MET A 285 -17.56 -9.84 -1.98
C MET A 285 -17.48 -10.84 -3.11
N ILE A 286 -18.61 -11.13 -3.75
CA ILE A 286 -18.72 -12.11 -4.83
C ILE A 286 -18.69 -11.38 -6.17
N HIS A 287 -17.94 -11.90 -7.15
CA HIS A 287 -17.81 -11.24 -8.45
C HIS A 287 -19.18 -11.11 -9.13
N GLN A 288 -19.45 -9.96 -9.76
CA GLN A 288 -20.76 -9.65 -10.36
C GLN A 288 -21.21 -10.68 -11.42
N ASP A 289 -20.27 -11.30 -12.13
CA ASP A 289 -20.54 -12.27 -13.21
C ASP A 289 -20.82 -13.68 -12.69
N THR A 290 -20.80 -13.89 -11.37
CA THR A 290 -21.14 -15.17 -10.75
C THR A 290 -22.63 -15.50 -10.97
N ASP A 291 -22.96 -16.72 -11.42
CA ASP A 291 -24.36 -17.15 -11.58
C ASP A 291 -25.14 -16.89 -10.27
N PRO A 292 -26.25 -16.13 -10.31
CA PRO A 292 -27.03 -15.80 -9.13
C PRO A 292 -27.44 -17.01 -8.29
N ARG A 293 -27.72 -18.16 -8.92
CA ARG A 293 -28.08 -19.40 -8.21
C ARG A 293 -26.93 -19.95 -7.40
N VAL A 294 -25.72 -19.87 -7.94
CA VAL A 294 -24.50 -20.35 -7.26
C VAL A 294 -24.16 -19.43 -6.10
N ARG A 295 -24.31 -18.11 -6.30
CA ARG A 295 -24.19 -17.10 -5.24
C ARG A 295 -25.19 -17.36 -4.11
N ASP A 296 -26.46 -17.55 -4.42
CA ASP A 296 -27.51 -17.76 -3.42
C ASP A 296 -27.31 -19.08 -2.65
N LEU A 297 -26.83 -20.13 -3.34
CA LEU A 297 -26.47 -21.40 -2.72
C LEU A 297 -25.30 -21.23 -1.73
N LEU A 298 -24.26 -20.48 -2.10
CA LEU A 298 -23.12 -20.18 -1.22
C LEU A 298 -23.58 -19.41 0.01
N ILE A 299 -24.36 -18.33 -0.18
CA ILE A 299 -24.91 -17.50 0.91
C ILE A 299 -25.72 -18.36 1.89
N SER A 300 -26.64 -19.17 1.36
CA SER A 300 -27.47 -20.07 2.17
C SER A 300 -26.64 -21.10 2.92
N ALA A 301 -25.68 -21.75 2.26
CA ALA A 301 -24.84 -22.78 2.87
C ALA A 301 -23.96 -22.21 3.99
N CYS A 302 -23.36 -21.03 3.79
CA CYS A 302 -22.54 -20.35 4.79
C CYS A 302 -23.35 -19.89 6.01
N THR A 303 -24.49 -19.24 5.77
CA THR A 303 -25.35 -18.68 6.83
C THR A 303 -25.96 -19.80 7.69
N MET A 304 -26.42 -20.88 7.06
CA MET A 304 -27.01 -22.02 7.76
C MET A 304 -25.98 -22.82 8.56
N SER A 305 -24.75 -22.97 8.03
CA SER A 305 -23.70 -23.74 8.71
C SER A 305 -23.13 -23.02 9.94
N ASN A 306 -23.22 -21.69 10.01
CA ASN A 306 -22.51 -20.90 11.04
C ASN A 306 -23.32 -19.67 11.49
N PRO A 307 -24.37 -19.87 12.32
CA PRO A 307 -25.25 -18.79 12.76
C PRO A 307 -24.60 -17.81 13.75
N ARG A 308 -23.42 -18.14 14.29
CA ARG A 308 -22.70 -17.28 15.25
C ARG A 308 -21.93 -16.15 14.59
N VAL A 309 -21.71 -16.23 13.28
CA VAL A 309 -20.92 -15.27 12.51
C VAL A 309 -21.85 -14.24 11.90
N ARG A 310 -21.49 -12.96 11.99
CA ARG A 310 -22.17 -11.87 11.32
C ARG A 310 -21.70 -11.83 9.87
N TRP A 311 -22.59 -12.20 8.97
CA TRP A 311 -22.31 -12.22 7.54
C TRP A 311 -22.58 -10.85 6.92
N SER A 312 -21.72 -10.43 6.01
CA SER A 312 -21.98 -9.30 5.12
C SER A 312 -21.60 -9.68 3.70
N TRP A 313 -22.52 -9.44 2.77
CA TRP A 313 -22.36 -9.85 1.37
C TRP A 313 -22.23 -8.61 0.49
N GLY A 314 -21.38 -8.68 -0.51
CA GLY A 314 -21.21 -7.63 -1.49
C GLY A 314 -20.99 -8.19 -2.87
N THR A 315 -21.08 -7.31 -3.86
CA THR A 315 -20.71 -7.59 -5.24
C THR A 315 -19.54 -6.70 -5.63
N TRP A 316 -18.57 -7.27 -6.32
CA TRP A 316 -17.44 -6.51 -6.85
C TRP A 316 -17.28 -6.74 -8.36
N ALA A 317 -16.66 -5.77 -9.03
CA ALA A 317 -16.37 -5.79 -10.46
C ALA A 317 -14.97 -5.23 -10.70
N GLU A 318 -14.25 -5.76 -11.68
CA GLU A 318 -12.95 -5.20 -12.08
C GLU A 318 -13.09 -3.74 -12.55
N GLY A 319 -12.36 -2.83 -11.91
CA GLY A 319 -12.40 -1.40 -12.24
C GLY A 319 -13.66 -0.64 -11.78
N GLY A 320 -14.57 -1.29 -11.04
CA GLY A 320 -15.75 -0.67 -10.44
C GLY A 320 -15.60 -0.38 -8.94
N GLU A 321 -16.50 0.43 -8.38
CA GLU A 321 -16.62 0.58 -6.93
C GLU A 321 -17.29 -0.65 -6.31
N ASP A 322 -16.79 -1.08 -5.15
CA ASP A 322 -17.31 -2.20 -4.37
C ASP A 322 -18.73 -1.88 -3.86
N ILE A 323 -19.72 -2.67 -4.26
CA ILE A 323 -21.13 -2.47 -3.86
C ILE A 323 -21.47 -3.46 -2.74
N TRP A 324 -21.76 -2.93 -1.56
CA TRP A 324 -22.23 -3.74 -0.44
C TRP A 324 -23.74 -3.93 -0.54
N VAL A 325 -24.19 -5.19 -0.46
CA VAL A 325 -25.59 -5.49 -0.25
C VAL A 325 -25.78 -5.50 1.27
N SER A 326 -26.24 -4.39 1.83
CA SER A 326 -26.65 -4.34 3.23
C SER A 326 -27.78 -5.34 3.44
N SER A 327 -27.47 -6.53 3.93
CA SER A 327 -28.46 -7.50 4.40
C SER A 327 -28.56 -7.32 5.91
N GLY A 328 -29.73 -6.84 6.34
CA GLY A 328 -30.06 -6.68 7.75
C GLY A 328 -30.25 -8.03 8.44
N THR A 329 -29.82 -8.05 9.71
CA THR A 329 -30.08 -9.01 10.80
C THR A 329 -29.83 -10.49 10.53
#